data_AF-A0A5K1A138-F1
#
_entry.id   AF-A0A5K1A138-F1
#
_cell.length_a   1.000
_cell.length_b   1.000
_cell.length_c   1.000
_cell.angle_alpha   90.00
_cell.angle_beta   90.00
_cell.angle_gamma   90.00
#
_symmetry.space_group_name_H-M   'P 1'
#
loop_
_entity.id
_entity.type
_entity.pdbx_description
1 polymer ?
#
loop_
_entity_poly.entity_id
_entity_poly.type
_entity_poly.pdbx_seq_one_letter_code
_entity_poly.pdbx_strand_id
1 'polypeptide(L)'
;VSERALFLWNNDHVLNLIKENRKVILPIILPALEKNTRNHWNQAVQSLTLNVRKIFMDIDNELFEECLHKFQEDEAKEKEIQDRRAATWKRLEEVAASKAVSSEAVLVPRFFSFNTASISPRATAGS
;
A
#
# COMPACT_ATOMS: atom_id res chain seq x y z
N VAL A 1 10.34 -18.93 8.35
CA VAL A 1 10.08 -17.76 9.24
C VAL A 1 8.58 -17.58 9.48
N SER A 2 7.75 -17.50 8.43
CA SER A 2 6.29 -17.28 8.54
C SER A 2 5.57 -18.24 9.50
N GLU A 3 5.85 -19.55 9.41
CA GLU A 3 5.28 -20.56 10.30
C GLU A 3 5.54 -20.26 11.78
N ARG A 4 6.81 -20.01 12.14
CA ARG A 4 7.21 -19.69 13.52
C ARG A 4 6.58 -18.38 14.01
N ALA A 5 6.39 -17.40 13.14
CA ALA A 5 5.71 -16.16 13.48
C ALA A 5 4.21 -16.41 13.76
N LEU A 6 3.55 -17.22 12.93
CA LEU A 6 2.12 -17.55 13.09
C LEU A 6 1.85 -18.36 14.36
N PHE A 7 2.81 -19.14 14.86
CA PHE A 7 2.66 -19.85 16.13
C PHE A 7 2.56 -18.95 17.37
N LEU A 8 2.91 -17.68 17.27
CA LEU A 8 2.69 -16.73 18.37
C LEU A 8 1.20 -16.63 18.76
N TRP A 9 0.28 -16.94 17.84
CA TRP A 9 -1.17 -16.93 18.06
C TRP A 9 -1.67 -18.12 18.89
N ASN A 10 -0.84 -19.14 19.07
CA ASN A 10 -1.14 -20.27 19.96
C ASN A 10 -0.78 -19.97 21.42
N ASN A 11 -0.15 -18.82 21.70
CA ASN A 11 0.14 -18.41 23.06
C ASN A 11 -1.05 -17.62 23.64
N ASP A 12 -1.71 -18.18 24.65
CA ASP A 12 -2.92 -17.57 25.24
C ASP A 12 -2.67 -16.16 25.80
N HIS A 13 -1.50 -15.91 26.39
CA HIS A 13 -1.18 -14.60 26.93
C HIS A 13 -1.09 -13.54 25.82
N VAL A 14 -0.40 -13.88 24.72
CA VAL A 14 -0.29 -13.00 23.56
C VAL A 14 -1.65 -12.82 22.89
N LEU A 15 -2.42 -13.90 22.76
CA LEU A 15 -3.76 -13.84 22.19
C LEU A 15 -4.70 -12.93 23.00
N ASN A 16 -4.62 -12.96 24.33
CA ASN A 16 -5.41 -12.07 25.18
C ASN A 16 -5.03 -10.60 24.99
N LEU A 17 -3.74 -10.28 24.92
CA LEU A 17 -3.29 -8.92 24.60
C LEU A 17 -3.77 -8.47 23.21
N ILE A 18 -3.76 -9.37 22.23
CA ILE A 18 -4.28 -9.08 20.89
C ILE A 18 -5.79 -8.80 20.94
N LYS A 19 -6.57 -9.59 21.69
CA LYS A 19 -8.03 -9.40 21.86
C LYS A 19 -8.37 -8.03 22.44
N GLU A 20 -7.65 -7.61 23.48
CA GLU A 20 -7.83 -6.31 24.13
C GLU A 20 -7.52 -5.14 23.18
N ASN A 21 -6.53 -5.32 22.31
CA ASN A 21 -6.04 -4.28 21.39
C ASN A 21 -6.49 -4.47 19.94
N ARG A 22 -7.51 -5.31 19.71
CA ARG A 22 -7.93 -5.76 18.36
C ARG A 22 -8.25 -4.62 17.40
N LYS A 23 -8.82 -3.50 17.89
CA LYS A 23 -9.17 -2.32 17.09
C LYS A 23 -7.97 -1.66 16.41
N VAL A 24 -6.77 -1.85 16.96
CA VAL A 24 -5.52 -1.33 16.40
C VAL A 24 -4.78 -2.42 15.63
N ILE A 25 -4.71 -3.64 16.18
CA ILE A 25 -3.92 -4.73 15.61
C ILE A 25 -4.54 -5.29 14.33
N LEU A 26 -5.87 -5.51 14.33
CA LEU A 26 -6.55 -6.17 13.21
C LEU A 26 -6.40 -5.39 11.88
N PRO A 27 -6.64 -4.06 11.82
CA PRO A 27 -6.42 -3.30 10.59
C PRO A 27 -4.99 -3.38 10.03
N ILE A 28 -3.99 -3.54 10.91
CA ILE A 28 -2.58 -3.59 10.51
C ILE A 28 -2.23 -4.96 9.92
N ILE A 29 -2.70 -6.04 10.53
CA ILE A 29 -2.31 -7.40 10.16
C ILE A 29 -3.18 -8.00 9.06
N LEU A 30 -4.45 -7.60 8.97
CA LEU A 30 -5.41 -8.19 8.03
C LEU A 30 -4.92 -8.17 6.56
N PRO A 31 -4.34 -7.09 6.02
CA PRO A 31 -3.87 -7.08 4.64
C PRO A 31 -2.79 -8.15 4.36
N ALA A 32 -1.94 -8.44 5.35
CA ALA A 32 -0.92 -9.49 5.22
C ALA A 32 -1.54 -10.88 5.28
N LEU A 33 -2.55 -11.09 6.14
CA LEU A 33 -3.29 -12.35 6.21
C LEU A 33 -4.03 -12.63 4.89
N GLU A 34 -4.76 -11.65 4.35
CA GLU A 34 -5.51 -11.80 3.09
C GLU A 34 -4.60 -12.08 1.88
N LYS A 35 -3.44 -11.45 1.80
CA LYS A 35 -2.46 -11.75 0.73
C LYS A 35 -1.91 -13.16 0.86
N ASN A 36 -1.64 -13.60 2.09
CA ASN A 36 -1.10 -14.93 2.37
C ASN A 36 -2.12 -16.04 2.07
N THR A 37 -3.41 -15.84 2.37
CA THR A 37 -4.44 -16.85 2.06
C THR A 37 -4.65 -17.07 0.57
N ARG A 38 -4.44 -16.03 -0.25
CA ARG A 38 -4.64 -16.11 -1.71
C ARG A 38 -3.49 -16.81 -2.43
N ASN A 39 -2.24 -16.44 -2.11
CA ASN A 39 -1.10 -16.72 -3.00
C ASN A 39 0.17 -17.21 -2.29
N HIS A 40 0.11 -17.63 -1.02
CA HIS A 40 1.32 -18.12 -0.35
C HIS A 40 1.73 -19.50 -0.89
N TRP A 41 2.97 -19.67 -1.33
CA TRP A 41 3.42 -20.92 -1.99
C TRP A 41 3.40 -22.18 -1.09
N ASN A 42 3.49 -22.00 0.22
CA ASN A 42 3.47 -23.11 1.20
C ASN A 42 2.07 -23.30 1.81
N GLN A 43 1.49 -24.48 1.62
CA GLN A 43 0.15 -24.84 2.09
C GLN A 43 -0.01 -24.82 3.61
N ALA A 44 1.00 -25.24 4.38
CA ALA A 44 0.93 -25.24 5.83
C ALA A 44 0.82 -23.80 6.38
N VAL A 45 1.57 -22.88 5.78
CA VAL A 45 1.48 -21.46 6.12
C VAL A 45 0.12 -20.86 5.72
N GLN A 46 -0.45 -21.25 4.58
CA GLN A 46 -1.82 -20.86 4.23
C GLN A 46 -2.83 -21.34 5.29
N SER A 47 -2.77 -22.61 5.69
CA SER A 47 -3.66 -23.18 6.71
C SER A 47 -3.52 -22.48 8.08
N LEU A 48 -2.28 -22.19 8.51
CA LEU A 48 -2.04 -21.43 9.74
C LEU A 48 -2.57 -19.99 9.64
N THR A 49 -2.43 -19.36 8.47
CA THR A 49 -2.98 -18.02 8.21
C THR A 49 -4.51 -18.02 8.29
N LEU A 50 -5.17 -19.03 7.72
CA LEU A 50 -6.63 -19.19 7.81
C LEU A 50 -7.10 -19.38 9.26
N ASN A 51 -6.34 -20.12 10.08
CA ASN A 51 -6.65 -20.24 11.51
C ASN A 51 -6.57 -18.87 12.20
N VAL A 52 -5.49 -18.12 12.00
CA VAL A 52 -5.34 -16.78 12.57
C VAL A 52 -6.46 -15.83 12.12
N ARG A 53 -6.83 -15.90 10.83
CA ARG A 53 -7.97 -15.14 10.30
C ARG A 53 -9.27 -15.47 11.01
N LYS A 54 -9.55 -16.77 11.19
CA LYS A 54 -10.73 -17.25 11.93
C LYS A 54 -10.75 -16.74 13.37
N ILE A 55 -9.62 -16.77 14.07
CA ILE A 55 -9.52 -16.22 15.44
C ILE A 55 -10.02 -14.77 15.49
N PHE A 56 -9.61 -13.91 14.54
CA PHE A 56 -10.07 -12.53 14.52
C PHE A 56 -11.57 -12.38 14.20
N MET A 57 -12.10 -13.20 13.28
CA MET A 57 -13.53 -13.24 12.99
C MET A 57 -14.34 -13.65 14.22
N ASP A 58 -13.87 -14.67 14.95
CA ASP A 58 -14.54 -15.19 16.15
C ASP A 58 -14.49 -14.18 17.32
N ILE A 59 -13.46 -13.31 17.38
CA ILE A 59 -13.34 -12.27 18.41
C ILE A 59 -14.30 -11.10 18.15
N ASP A 60 -14.35 -10.60 16.91
CA ASP A 60 -15.12 -9.41 16.54
C ASP A 60 -15.41 -9.39 15.03
N ASN A 61 -16.51 -10.04 14.65
CA ASN A 61 -16.87 -10.19 13.24
C ASN A 61 -17.19 -8.85 12.57
N GLU A 62 -17.81 -7.91 13.28
CA GLU A 62 -18.17 -6.60 12.73
C GLU A 62 -16.90 -5.81 12.37
N LEU A 63 -15.94 -5.71 13.29
CA LEU A 63 -14.66 -5.07 13.03
C LEU A 63 -13.88 -5.78 11.91
N PHE A 64 -13.95 -7.11 11.86
CA PHE A 64 -13.30 -7.89 10.81
C PHE A 64 -13.84 -7.54 9.43
N GLU A 65 -15.16 -7.52 9.26
CA GLU A 65 -15.81 -7.18 7.99
C GLU A 65 -15.54 -5.73 7.59
N GLU A 66 -15.53 -4.78 8.53
CA GLU A 66 -15.14 -3.38 8.27
C GLU A 66 -13.71 -3.30 7.70
N CYS A 67 -12.76 -3.98 8.35
CA CYS A 67 -11.37 -4.00 7.91
C CYS A 67 -11.22 -4.69 6.54
N LEU A 68 -11.99 -5.76 6.30
CA LEU A 68 -11.97 -6.49 5.04
C LEU A 68 -12.50 -5.62 3.88
N HIS A 69 -13.59 -4.89 4.11
CA HIS A 69 -14.14 -3.96 3.13
C HIS A 69 -13.12 -2.87 2.77
N LYS A 70 -12.51 -2.24 3.79
CA LYS A 70 -11.47 -1.24 3.58
C LYS A 70 -10.27 -1.79 2.80
N PHE A 71 -9.83 -3.00 3.11
CA PHE A 71 -8.75 -3.66 2.38
C PHE A 71 -9.09 -3.85 0.89
N GLN A 72 -10.32 -4.25 0.56
CA GLN A 72 -10.77 -4.41 -0.82
C GLN A 72 -10.82 -3.07 -1.57
N GLU A 73 -11.29 -2.00 -0.92
CA GLU A 73 -11.24 -0.65 -1.50
C GLU A 73 -9.81 -0.20 -1.79
N ASP A 74 -8.88 -0.42 -0.86
CA ASP A 74 -7.49 -0.05 -1.01
C ASP A 74 -6.80 -0.85 -2.11
N GLU A 75 -7.12 -2.15 -2.26
CA GLU A 75 -6.66 -2.96 -3.40
C GLU A 75 -7.17 -2.42 -4.74
N ALA A 76 -8.45 -2.01 -4.81
CA ALA A 76 -9.02 -1.44 -6.02
C ALA A 76 -8.35 -0.11 -6.41
N LYS A 77 -8.13 0.78 -5.43
CA LYS A 77 -7.42 2.06 -5.62
C LYS A 77 -5.97 1.85 -6.06
N GLU A 78 -5.25 0.92 -5.44
CA GLU A 78 -3.87 0.61 -5.83
C GLU A 78 -3.82 0.08 -7.27
N LYS A 79 -4.76 -0.80 -7.65
CA LYS A 79 -4.86 -1.30 -9.02
C LYS A 79 -5.08 -0.16 -10.02
N GLU A 80 -6.00 0.76 -9.75
CA GLU A 80 -6.24 1.93 -10.60
C GLU A 80 -4.96 2.79 -10.76
N ILE A 81 -4.23 3.01 -9.66
CA ILE A 81 -2.97 3.75 -9.69
C ILE A 81 -1.93 3.03 -10.56
N GLN A 82 -1.82 1.70 -10.46
CA GLN A 82 -0.91 0.90 -11.27
C GLN A 82 -1.30 0.93 -12.76
N ASP A 83 -2.58 0.81 -13.08
CA ASP A 83 -3.07 0.86 -14.46
C ASP A 83 -2.80 2.24 -15.09
N ARG A 84 -3.01 3.33 -14.33
CA ARG A 84 -2.67 4.69 -14.77
C ARG A 84 -1.17 4.87 -15.01
N ARG A 85 -0.33 4.31 -14.13
CA ARG A 85 1.14 4.32 -14.30
C ARG A 85 1.54 3.55 -15.56
N ALA A 86 0.99 2.35 -15.77
CA ALA A 86 1.27 1.53 -16.94
C ALA A 86 0.86 2.24 -18.25
N ALA A 87 -0.32 2.88 -18.29
CA ALA A 87 -0.77 3.65 -19.44
C ALA A 87 0.15 4.86 -19.74
N THR A 88 0.60 5.55 -18.69
CA THR A 88 1.55 6.67 -18.82
C THR A 88 2.88 6.18 -19.38
N TRP A 89 3.40 5.06 -18.88
CA TRP A 89 4.65 4.47 -19.33
C TRP A 89 4.58 4.01 -20.79
N LYS A 90 3.49 3.33 -21.17
CA LYS A 90 3.25 2.91 -22.55
C LYS A 90 3.23 4.08 -23.53
N ARG A 91 2.58 5.19 -23.18
CA ARG A 91 2.56 6.40 -24.01
C ARG A 91 3.96 6.99 -24.18
N LEU A 92 4.80 6.96 -23.14
CA LEU A 92 6.18 7.44 -23.23
C LEU A 92 7.02 6.55 -24.18
N GLU A 93 6.85 5.23 -24.10
CA GLU A 93 7.50 4.28 -25.00
C GLU A 93 7.10 4.50 -26.47
N GLU A 94 5.80 4.74 -26.75
CA GLU A 94 5.30 5.02 -28.10
C GLU A 94 5.87 6.33 -28.68
N VAL A 95 5.96 7.38 -27.86
CA VAL A 95 6.56 8.67 -28.27
C VAL A 95 8.06 8.50 -28.54
N ALA A 96 8.77 7.76 -27.68
CA ALA A 96 10.19 7.49 -27.86
C ALA A 96 10.46 6.67 -29.13
N ALA A 97 9.67 5.61 -29.38
CA ALA A 97 9.78 4.79 -30.57
C ALA A 97 9.52 5.59 -31.85
N SER A 98 8.48 6.44 -31.85
CA SER A 98 8.12 7.26 -33.01
C SER A 98 9.20 8.30 -33.35
N LYS A 99 9.89 8.85 -32.34
CA LYS A 99 10.96 9.86 -32.53
C LYS A 99 12.34 9.24 -32.81
N ALA A 100 12.60 8.02 -32.36
CA ALA A 100 13.79 7.26 -32.74
C ALA A 100 13.82 6.98 -34.26
N VAL A 101 12.64 6.84 -34.88
CA VAL A 101 12.50 6.71 -36.34
C VAL A 101 12.71 8.05 -37.07
N SER A 102 12.62 9.20 -36.38
CA SER A 102 12.66 10.55 -36.97
C SER A 102 13.98 11.33 -36.77
N SER A 103 14.98 10.79 -36.06
CA SER A 103 16.29 11.47 -35.83
C SER A 103 16.17 12.93 -35.30
N GLU A 104 15.29 13.19 -34.34
CA GLU A 104 15.18 14.51 -33.72
C GLU A 104 15.43 14.42 -32.21
N ALA A 105 16.44 15.14 -31.71
CA ALA A 105 16.86 15.10 -30.32
C ALA A 105 15.79 15.67 -29.37
N VAL A 106 15.52 14.97 -28.26
CA VAL A 106 14.47 15.34 -27.31
C VAL A 106 15.01 16.36 -26.28
N LEU A 107 14.49 17.59 -26.31
CA LEU A 107 14.52 18.49 -25.15
C LEU A 107 13.36 18.13 -24.22
N VAL A 108 13.68 17.56 -23.05
CA VAL A 108 12.69 17.32 -21.99
C VAL A 108 12.41 18.66 -21.28
N PRO A 109 11.18 19.20 -21.31
CA PRO A 109 10.85 20.38 -20.53
C PRO A 109 10.95 20.05 -19.04
N ARG A 110 11.89 20.70 -18.36
CA ARG A 110 12.07 20.56 -16.92
C ARG A 110 10.86 21.20 -16.23
N PHE A 111 9.93 20.39 -15.75
CA PHE A 111 8.83 20.87 -14.91
C PHE A 111 9.41 21.46 -13.63
N PHE A 112 9.51 22.79 -13.56
CA PHE A 112 9.67 23.50 -12.31
C PHE A 112 8.29 23.95 -11.83
N SER A 113 7.86 23.38 -10.72
CA SER A 113 6.85 24.02 -9.88
C SER A 113 7.40 24.03 -8.46
N PHE A 114 8.17 25.07 -8.16
CA PHE A 114 8.31 25.56 -6.80
C PHE A 114 7.78 26.99 -6.81
N ASN A 115 6.59 27.18 -6.22
CA ASN A 115 6.04 28.50 -5.93
C ASN A 115 7.03 29.22 -5.00
N THR A 116 7.76 30.20 -5.53
CA THR A 116 8.47 31.16 -4.71
C THR A 116 7.46 32.21 -4.28
N ALA A 117 6.98 32.08 -3.04
CA ALA A 117 6.26 33.14 -2.37
C ALA A 117 7.12 34.42 -2.40
N SER A 118 6.53 35.50 -2.89
CA SER A 118 7.12 36.82 -2.99
C SER A 118 7.56 37.34 -1.62
N ILE A 119 8.86 37.36 -1.34
CA ILE A 119 9.43 38.18 -0.27
C ILE A 119 9.96 39.45 -0.94
N SER A 120 9.25 40.56 -0.71
CA SER A 120 9.62 41.89 -1.18
C SER A 120 10.74 42.47 -0.30
N PRO A 121 11.83 43.03 -0.84
CA PRO A 121 12.85 43.67 -0.03
C PRO A 121 12.48 45.13 0.25
N ARG A 122 12.29 45.45 1.53
CA ARG A 122 12.13 46.82 2.02
C ARG A 122 13.46 47.56 1.88
N ALA A 123 13.51 48.52 0.95
CA ALA A 123 14.57 49.52 0.88
C ALA A 123 14.28 50.64 1.89
N THR A 124 15.22 50.91 2.79
CA THR A 124 15.31 52.21 3.47
C THR A 124 16.78 52.63 3.47
N ALA A 125 17.10 53.58 2.59
CA ALA A 125 18.34 54.33 2.60
C ALA A 125 18.05 55.75 3.11
N GLY A 126 18.78 56.15 4.15
CA GLY A 126 19.28 57.51 4.38
C GLY A 126 18.30 58.63 4.77
N SER A 127 18.35 59.05 6.04
CA SER A 127 19.07 60.28 6.46
C SER A 127 19.22 60.29 7.98
#